data_AF-A0A7W7T2W6-F1
#
_entry.id   AF-A0A7W7T2W6-F1
#
_cell.length_a   1.000
_cell.length_b   1.000
_cell.length_c   1.000
_cell.angle_alpha   90.00
_cell.angle_beta   90.00
_cell.angle_gamma   90.00
#
_symmetry.space_group_name_H-M   'P 1'
#
loop_
_entity.id
_entity.type
_entity.pdbx_description
1 polymer ?
#
loop_
_entity_poly.entity_id
_entity_poly.type
_entity_poly.pdbx_seq_one_letter_code
_entity_poly.pdbx_strand_id
1 'polypeptide(L)'
;MYRLGISADGRRLATPGKDGTVRVWDVGDPAAPVAVATLTNHGDSVKSASFSPDGTVLATGSADATVRLWHLDAGEATTRVRARVRTPIDPAEWQRRFPGLPHDPPCGH
;
A
#
# COMPACT_ATOMS: atom_id res chain seq x y z
N MET A 1 14.40 9.50 -17.23
CA MET A 1 14.25 8.05 -17.49
C MET A 1 13.22 7.50 -16.52
N TYR A 2 12.30 6.64 -16.96
CA TYR A 2 11.36 5.93 -16.08
C TYR A 2 11.96 4.58 -15.68
N ARG A 3 11.78 4.15 -14.44
CA ARG A 3 12.23 2.85 -13.94
C ARG A 3 11.13 2.09 -13.23
N LEU A 4 10.77 0.94 -13.78
CA LEU A 4 9.93 -0.05 -13.12
C LEU A 4 10.75 -0.90 -12.14
N GLY A 5 10.06 -1.58 -11.23
CA GLY A 5 10.67 -2.50 -10.29
C GLY A 5 10.06 -3.90 -10.44
N ILE A 6 10.89 -4.93 -10.33
CA ILE A 6 10.45 -6.33 -10.19
C ILE A 6 10.96 -6.86 -8.85
N SER A 7 10.17 -7.66 -8.13
CA SER A 7 10.61 -8.30 -6.90
C SER A 7 11.66 -9.37 -7.19
N ALA A 8 12.49 -9.70 -6.19
CA ALA A 8 13.57 -10.68 -6.35
C ALA A 8 13.08 -12.09 -6.72
N ASP A 9 11.88 -12.47 -6.25
CA ASP A 9 11.21 -13.72 -6.60
C ASP A 9 10.56 -13.70 -8.01
N GLY A 10 10.60 -12.55 -8.69
CA GLY A 10 10.02 -12.36 -10.01
C GLY A 10 8.49 -12.35 -10.05
N ARG A 11 7.80 -12.41 -8.90
CA ARG A 11 6.33 -12.55 -8.85
C ARG A 11 5.58 -11.23 -8.80
N ARG A 12 6.24 -10.12 -8.48
CA ARG A 12 5.63 -8.80 -8.41
C ARG A 12 6.30 -7.82 -9.34
N LEU A 13 5.48 -7.06 -10.06
CA LEU A 13 5.91 -5.96 -10.92
C LEU A 13 5.30 -4.65 -10.40
N ALA A 14 6.13 -3.62 -10.26
CA ALA A 14 5.70 -2.26 -9.92
C ALA A 14 5.90 -1.34 -11.12
N THR A 15 4.80 -0.72 -11.56
CA THR A 15 4.76 0.17 -12.71
C THR A 15 4.43 1.60 -12.26
N PRO A 16 5.41 2.52 -12.24
CA PRO A 16 5.17 3.91 -11.90
C PRO A 16 4.51 4.67 -13.05
N GLY A 17 3.54 5.52 -12.73
CA GLY A 17 2.70 6.25 -13.69
C GLY A 17 2.97 7.75 -13.73
N LYS A 18 2.59 8.37 -14.86
CA LYS A 18 2.50 9.84 -14.97
C LYS A 18 1.33 10.43 -14.16
N ASP A 19 0.34 9.61 -13.85
CA ASP A 19 -0.88 9.96 -13.10
C ASP A 19 -0.67 10.05 -11.58
N GLY A 20 0.58 10.03 -11.10
CA GLY A 20 0.89 10.02 -9.67
C GLY A 20 0.56 8.71 -8.98
N THR A 21 0.31 7.63 -9.73
CA THR A 21 0.04 6.31 -9.18
C THR A 21 1.19 5.34 -9.44
N VAL A 22 1.27 4.30 -8.62
CA VAL A 22 2.04 3.10 -8.91
C VAL A 22 1.10 1.90 -8.91
N ARG A 23 1.05 1.17 -10.02
CA ARG A 23 0.28 -0.08 -10.10
C ARG A 23 1.20 -1.25 -9.81
N VAL A 24 0.76 -2.13 -8.92
CA VAL A 24 1.45 -3.36 -8.55
C VAL A 24 0.69 -4.55 -9.13
N TRP A 25 1.42 -5.46 -9.73
CA TRP A 25 0.89 -6.62 -10.44
C TRP A 25 1.49 -7.90 -9.84
N ASP A 26 0.67 -8.93 -9.68
CA ASP A 26 1.14 -10.32 -9.64
C ASP A 26 1.43 -10.76 -11.07
N VAL A 27 2.65 -11.23 -11.30
CA VAL A 27 3.16 -11.68 -12.60
C VAL A 27 3.69 -13.12 -12.52
N GLY A 28 3.18 -13.92 -11.57
CA GLY A 28 3.53 -15.34 -11.43
C GLY A 28 3.19 -16.15 -12.68
N ASP A 29 2.17 -15.74 -13.44
CA ASP A 29 2.00 -16.09 -14.85
C ASP A 29 2.24 -14.83 -15.71
N PRO A 30 3.40 -14.71 -16.40
CA PRO A 30 3.69 -13.58 -17.26
C PRO A 30 2.71 -13.39 -18.43
N ALA A 31 1.98 -14.44 -18.83
CA ALA A 31 0.96 -14.35 -19.89
C ALA A 31 -0.38 -13.78 -19.39
N ALA A 32 -0.60 -13.77 -18.08
CA ALA A 32 -1.84 -13.34 -17.45
C ALA A 32 -1.58 -12.53 -16.16
N PRO A 33 -0.94 -11.34 -16.25
CA PRO A 33 -0.65 -10.53 -15.08
C PRO A 33 -1.93 -9.99 -14.43
N VAL A 34 -1.99 -10.01 -13.10
CA VAL A 34 -3.15 -9.57 -12.31
C VAL A 34 -2.78 -8.32 -11.52
N ALA A 35 -3.55 -7.24 -11.66
CA ALA A 35 -3.37 -6.06 -10.81
C ALA A 35 -3.79 -6.38 -9.37
N VAL A 36 -2.88 -6.18 -8.41
CA VAL A 36 -3.11 -6.49 -6.98
C VAL A 36 -3.17 -5.25 -6.11
N ALA A 37 -2.59 -4.13 -6.54
CA ALA A 37 -2.72 -2.86 -5.84
C ALA A 37 -2.54 -1.64 -6.75
N THR A 38 -3.18 -0.53 -6.37
CA THR A 38 -2.88 0.81 -6.90
C THR A 38 -2.49 1.71 -5.74
N LEU A 39 -1.24 2.16 -5.74
CA LEU A 39 -0.66 3.02 -4.72
C LEU A 39 -0.84 4.47 -5.17
N THR A 40 -1.55 5.26 -4.37
CA THR A 40 -1.94 6.64 -4.68
C THR A 40 -1.17 7.65 -3.84
N ASN A 41 -1.47 8.94 -3.94
CA ASN A 41 -0.97 10.03 -3.08
C ASN A 41 0.37 10.66 -3.49
N HIS A 42 1.04 10.22 -4.56
CA HIS A 42 2.03 11.11 -5.17
C HIS A 42 1.30 12.28 -5.85
N GLY A 43 1.84 13.48 -5.66
CA GLY A 43 1.26 14.72 -6.19
C GLY A 43 1.64 15.01 -7.64
N ASP A 44 2.57 14.23 -8.20
CA ASP A 44 3.07 14.36 -9.56
C ASP A 44 3.57 12.98 -10.06
N SER A 45 4.04 12.93 -11.30
CA SER A 45 4.53 11.74 -11.98
C SER A 45 5.57 10.98 -11.15
N VAL A 46 5.26 9.71 -10.91
CA VAL A 46 6.22 8.76 -10.34
C VAL A 46 7.20 8.37 -11.44
N LYS A 47 8.50 8.48 -11.14
CA LYS A 47 9.58 8.25 -12.12
C LYS A 47 10.29 6.92 -11.88
N SER A 48 10.31 6.43 -10.65
CA SER A 48 11.02 5.21 -10.29
C SER A 48 10.27 4.40 -9.25
N ALA A 49 10.41 3.08 -9.33
CA ALA A 49 9.99 2.12 -8.33
C ALA A 49 11.10 1.08 -8.12
N SER A 50 11.35 0.67 -6.88
CA SER A 50 12.30 -0.38 -6.53
C SER A 50 11.80 -1.19 -5.35
N PHE A 51 11.80 -2.51 -5.48
CA PHE A 51 11.54 -3.41 -4.36
C PHE A 51 12.77 -3.51 -3.46
N SER A 52 12.54 -3.76 -2.17
CA SER A 52 13.55 -4.28 -1.26
C SER A 52 13.96 -5.70 -1.69
N PRO A 53 15.15 -6.19 -1.30
CA PRO A 53 15.63 -7.52 -1.67
C PRO A 53 14.69 -8.66 -1.24
N ASP A 54 14.00 -8.50 -0.11
CA ASP A 54 13.00 -9.43 0.41
C ASP A 54 11.59 -9.24 -0.19
N GLY A 55 11.38 -8.23 -1.04
CA GLY A 55 10.11 -7.94 -1.72
C GLY A 55 9.00 -7.38 -0.83
N THR A 56 9.28 -7.13 0.46
CA THR A 56 8.28 -6.68 1.45
C THR A 56 7.96 -5.19 1.33
N VAL A 57 8.95 -4.39 0.94
CA VAL A 57 8.87 -2.94 0.81
C VAL A 57 9.09 -2.52 -0.64
N LEU A 58 8.28 -1.58 -1.11
CA LEU A 58 8.45 -0.88 -2.38
C LEU A 58 8.78 0.58 -2.10
N ALA A 59 9.87 1.09 -2.67
CA ALA A 59 10.23 2.50 -2.67
C ALA A 59 9.86 3.15 -4.00
N THR A 60 9.22 4.32 -3.96
CA THR A 60 8.78 5.07 -5.15
C THR A 60 9.28 6.50 -5.10
N GLY A 61 9.89 6.97 -6.19
CA GLY A 61 10.39 8.34 -6.34
C GLY A 61 9.57 9.14 -7.35
N SER A 62 9.16 10.35 -6.97
CA SER A 62 8.25 11.18 -7.75
C SER A 62 8.82 12.57 -8.05
N ALA A 63 8.27 13.20 -9.09
CA ALA A 63 8.54 14.59 -9.44
C ALA A 63 7.99 15.59 -8.39
N ASP A 64 7.13 15.14 -7.47
CA ASP A 64 6.63 15.92 -6.32
C ASP A 64 7.70 16.15 -5.23
N ALA A 65 8.96 15.86 -5.53
CA ALA A 65 10.10 15.92 -4.61
C ALA A 65 10.00 14.99 -3.39
N THR A 66 9.14 13.97 -3.43
CA THR A 66 9.01 12.99 -2.35
C THR A 66 9.44 11.59 -2.76
N VAL A 67 9.88 10.83 -1.75
CA VAL A 67 9.99 9.37 -1.80
C VAL A 67 8.94 8.79 -0.87
N ARG A 68 8.24 7.74 -1.32
CA ARG A 68 7.28 7.00 -0.50
C ARG A 68 7.72 5.55 -0.36
N LEU A 69 7.48 4.98 0.82
CA LEU A 69 7.71 3.58 1.13
C LEU A 69 6.37 2.89 1.34
N TRP A 70 6.21 1.73 0.72
CA TRP A 70 4.98 0.94 0.73
C TRP A 70 5.29 -0.44 1.27
N HIS A 71 4.64 -0.83 2.37
CA HIS A 71 4.63 -2.21 2.80
C HIS A 71 3.55 -2.95 2.02
N LEU A 72 3.91 -4.03 1.34
CA LEU A 72 3.00 -4.79 0.47
C LEU A 72 2.50 -6.08 1.14
N ASP A 73 2.81 -6.28 2.41
CA ASP A 73 2.24 -7.34 3.24
C ASP A 73 1.02 -6.78 4.00
N ALA A 74 -0.17 -7.28 3.66
CA ALA A 74 -1.42 -6.85 4.30
C ALA A 74 -1.47 -7.23 5.80
N GLY A 75 -0.84 -8.33 6.21
CA GLY A 75 -0.74 -8.75 7.60
C GLY A 75 0.21 -7.86 8.41
N GLU A 76 1.34 -7.47 7.83
CA GLU A 76 2.27 -6.52 8.44
C GLU A 76 1.65 -5.11 8.53
N ALA A 77 0.98 -4.66 7.46
CA ALA A 77 0.25 -3.39 7.43
C ALA A 77 -0.82 -3.34 8.53
N THR A 78 -1.59 -4.42 8.70
CA THR A 78 -2.59 -4.55 9.76
C THR A 78 -1.94 -4.49 11.14
N THR A 79 -0.85 -5.23 11.35
CA THR A 79 -0.09 -5.22 12.62
C THR A 79 0.40 -3.82 12.97
N ARG A 80 0.92 -3.06 12.00
CA ARG A 80 1.37 -1.68 12.22
C ARG A 80 0.23 -0.72 12.53
N VAL A 81 -0.90 -0.85 11.85
CA VAL A 81 -2.10 -0.06 12.19
C VAL A 81 -2.52 -0.36 13.62
N ARG A 82 -2.58 -1.64 14.01
CA ARG A 82 -2.88 -2.08 15.39
C ARG A 82 -1.91 -1.50 16.42
N ALA A 83 -0.61 -1.48 16.12
CA ALA A 83 0.41 -0.94 17.02
C ALA A 83 0.34 0.59 17.21
N ARG A 84 -0.23 1.32 16.23
CA ARG A 84 -0.32 2.79 16.24
C ARG A 84 -1.66 3.31 16.72
N VAL A 85 -2.74 2.54 16.57
CA VAL A 85 -4.05 2.92 17.10
C VAL A 85 -4.01 2.80 18.62
N ARG A 86 -3.95 3.96 19.29
CA ARG A 86 -4.05 4.06 20.75
C ARG A 86 -5.49 3.74 21.14
N THR A 87 -5.69 2.52 21.62
CA THR A 87 -6.94 1.97 22.19
C THR A 87 -8.16 2.07 21.26
N PRO A 88 -8.81 0.95 20.89
CA PRO A 88 -10.08 1.01 20.18
C PRO A 88 -11.07 1.91 20.94
N ILE A 89 -11.78 2.78 20.21
CA ILE A 89 -12.90 3.53 20.78
C ILE A 89 -13.92 2.50 21.25
N ASP A 90 -14.39 2.59 22.50
CA ASP A 90 -15.37 1.63 23.00
C ASP A 90 -16.74 1.83 22.32
N PRO A 91 -17.62 0.81 22.31
CA PRO A 91 -18.90 0.87 21.61
C PRO A 91 -19.79 2.05 22.04
N ALA A 92 -19.77 2.46 23.31
CA ALA A 92 -20.56 3.56 23.82
C ALA A 92 -20.02 4.91 23.32
N GLU A 93 -18.71 5.07 23.25
CA GLU A 93 -18.10 6.27 22.65
C GLU A 93 -18.30 6.34 21.13
N TRP A 94 -18.24 5.21 20.43
CA TRP A 94 -18.56 5.16 18.99
C TRP A 94 -19.98 5.63 18.71
N GLN A 95 -20.97 5.09 19.42
CA GLN A 95 -22.38 5.46 19.21
C GLN A 95 -22.65 6.94 19.54
N ARG A 96 -21.91 7.54 20.47
CA ARG A 96 -21.99 8.99 20.72
C ARG A 96 -21.46 9.83 19.57
N ARG A 97 -20.41 9.39 18.87
CA ARG A 97 -19.76 10.15 17.80
C ARG A 97 -20.36 9.88 16.42
N PHE A 98 -20.87 8.67 16.20
CA PHE A 98 -21.34 8.17 14.91
C PHE A 98 -22.72 7.48 15.02
N PRO A 99 -23.78 8.20 15.40
CA PRO A 99 -25.11 7.62 15.56
C PRO A 99 -25.63 7.05 14.23
N GLY A 100 -26.11 5.81 14.25
CA GLY A 100 -26.66 5.13 13.08
C GLY A 100 -25.65 4.33 12.25
N LEU A 101 -24.36 4.37 12.60
CA LEU A 101 -23.33 3.50 12.00
C LEU A 101 -23.04 2.30 12.92
N PRO A 102 -23.01 1.07 12.37
CA PRO A 102 -22.58 -0.10 13.14
C PRO A 102 -21.10 0.07 13.55
N HIS A 103 -20.80 -0.32 14.79
CA HIS A 103 -19.42 -0.36 15.27
C HIS A 103 -18.77 -1.65 14.80
N ASP A 104 -17.80 -1.55 13.89
CA ASP A 104 -16.96 -2.68 13.45
C ASP A 104 -15.50 -2.37 13.81
N PRO A 105 -15.03 -2.75 15.00
CA PRO A 105 -13.68 -2.45 15.42
C PRO A 105 -12.68 -3.28 14.59
N PRO A 106 -11.57 -2.67 14.12
CA PRO A 106 -10.53 -3.38 13.35
C PRO A 106 -9.77 -4.45 14.16
N CYS A 107 -10.02 -4.51 15.47
CA CYS A 107 -9.45 -5.46 16.42
C CYS A 107 -10.59 -6.15 17.15
N GLY A 108 -10.80 -7.45 16.89
CA GLY A 108 -11.74 -8.26 17.65
C GLY A 108 -11.12 -8.71 18.97
N HIS A 109 -11.71 -8.29 20.08
CA HIS A 109 -11.83 -9.04 21.33
C HIS A 109 -13.00 -8.47 22.13
#